data_AF-A0A1Q6RQJ6-F1
#
_entry.id   AF-A0A1Q6RQJ6-F1
#
_cell.length_a   1.000
_cell.length_b   1.000
_cell.length_c   1.000
_cell.angle_alpha   90.00
_cell.angle_beta   90.00
_cell.angle_gamma   90.00
#
_symmetry.space_group_name_H-M   'P 1'
#
loop_
_entity.id
_entity.type
_entity.pdbx_description
1 polymer ?
#
loop_
_entity_poly.entity_id
_entity_poly.type
_entity_poly.pdbx_seq_one_letter_code
_entity_poly.pdbx_strand_id
1 'polypeptide(L)'
;MTPERQKWWANLPQREKMLREQILETKGRISKSKFALRLGCLTDGDKEWVISRIKKKKAVLTALKHELDNKAVATYTGRYGCHEGPLPICRCKKCGGTFKDFGQTHCCWCGRKIVGCK
;
A
#
# COMPACT_ATOMS: atom_id res chain seq x y z
N MET A 1 -11.35 -21.98 -6.83
CA MET A 1 -11.34 -21.14 -5.62
C MET A 1 -12.10 -21.89 -4.55
N THR A 2 -11.69 -21.88 -3.27
CA THR A 2 -12.50 -22.52 -2.21
C THR A 2 -13.78 -21.71 -1.95
N PRO A 3 -14.87 -22.34 -1.44
CA PRO A 3 -16.13 -21.64 -1.15
C PRO A 3 -15.97 -20.44 -0.21
N GLU A 4 -15.11 -20.58 0.80
CA GLU A 4 -14.77 -19.50 1.74
C GLU A 4 -14.12 -18.31 1.03
N ARG A 5 -13.23 -18.58 0.08
CA ARG A 5 -12.53 -17.55 -0.68
C ARG A 5 -13.45 -16.85 -1.67
N GLN A 6 -14.44 -17.55 -2.22
CA GLN A 6 -15.50 -16.97 -3.04
C GLN A 6 -16.40 -16.03 -2.22
N LYS A 7 -16.86 -16.47 -1.04
CA LYS A 7 -17.65 -15.63 -0.13
C LYS A 7 -16.87 -14.39 0.30
N TRP A 8 -15.61 -14.55 0.68
CA TRP A 8 -14.73 -13.44 1.02
C TRP A 8 -14.59 -12.46 -0.16
N TRP A 9 -14.33 -12.95 -1.37
CA TRP A 9 -14.21 -12.10 -2.56
C TRP A 9 -15.52 -11.38 -2.88
N ALA A 10 -16.66 -12.06 -2.80
CA ALA A 10 -17.97 -11.47 -3.05
C ALA A 10 -18.26 -10.28 -2.12
N ASN A 11 -17.88 -10.40 -0.85
CA ASN A 11 -18.06 -9.38 0.19
C ASN A 11 -17.09 -8.19 0.12
N LEU A 12 -16.10 -8.20 -0.78
CA LEU A 12 -15.20 -7.05 -0.92
C LEU A 12 -15.91 -5.85 -1.58
N PRO A 13 -15.60 -4.61 -1.15
CA PRO A 13 -16.00 -3.41 -1.87
C PRO A 13 -15.49 -3.42 -3.31
N GLN A 14 -16.26 -2.84 -4.23
CA GLN A 14 -15.92 -2.82 -5.66
C GLN A 14 -14.53 -2.21 -5.93
N ARG A 15 -14.19 -1.13 -5.22
CA ARG A 15 -12.88 -0.47 -5.35
C ARG A 15 -11.73 -1.40 -4.93
N GLU A 16 -11.92 -2.22 -3.90
CA GLU A 16 -10.88 -3.16 -3.48
C GLU A 16 -10.70 -4.30 -4.49
N LYS A 17 -11.80 -4.80 -5.08
CA LYS A 17 -11.75 -5.78 -6.18
C LYS A 17 -10.95 -5.24 -7.36
N MET A 18 -11.26 -4.01 -7.81
CA MET A 18 -10.55 -3.35 -8.90
C MET A 18 -9.04 -3.20 -8.61
N LEU A 19 -8.66 -2.76 -7.40
CA LEU A 19 -7.25 -2.64 -7.02
C LEU A 19 -6.53 -4.01 -7.04
N ARG A 20 -7.19 -5.07 -6.56
CA ARG A 20 -6.62 -6.43 -6.56
C ARG A 20 -6.43 -6.97 -7.99
N GLU A 21 -7.37 -6.68 -8.88
CA GLU A 21 -7.28 -7.02 -10.31
C GLU A 21 -6.14 -6.26 -10.99
N GLN A 22 -6.02 -4.95 -10.77
CA GLN A 22 -4.92 -4.14 -11.31
C GLN A 22 -3.55 -4.59 -10.80
N ILE A 23 -3.46 -5.00 -9.53
CA ILE A 23 -2.25 -5.59 -8.94
C ILE A 23 -1.89 -6.89 -9.67
N LEU A 24 -2.87 -7.77 -9.91
CA LEU A 24 -2.67 -9.04 -10.60
C LEU A 24 -2.21 -8.81 -12.04
N GLU A 25 -2.86 -7.91 -12.76
CA GLU A 25 -2.51 -7.54 -14.12
C GLU A 25 -1.10 -6.96 -14.20
N THR A 26 -0.77 -6.03 -13.32
CA THR A 26 0.56 -5.39 -13.28
C THR A 26 1.65 -6.43 -12.99
N LYS A 27 1.41 -7.37 -12.07
CA LYS A 27 2.32 -8.49 -11.83
C LYS A 27 2.50 -9.35 -13.08
N GLY A 28 1.41 -9.71 -13.76
CA GLY A 28 1.45 -10.47 -15.01
C GLY A 28 2.27 -9.75 -16.09
N ARG A 29 2.06 -8.45 -16.27
CA ARG A 29 2.82 -7.60 -17.20
C ARG A 29 4.31 -7.54 -16.86
N ILE A 30 4.68 -7.49 -15.58
CA ILE A 30 6.09 -7.55 -15.14
C ILE A 30 6.68 -8.92 -15.45
N SER A 31 5.97 -10.01 -15.14
CA SER A 31 6.44 -11.37 -15.41
C SER A 31 6.66 -11.63 -16.89
N LYS A 32 5.73 -11.20 -17.76
CA LYS A 32 5.90 -11.27 -19.22
C LYS A 32 7.13 -10.49 -19.69
N SER A 33 7.36 -9.29 -19.15
CA SER A 33 8.53 -8.47 -19.50
C SER A 33 9.84 -9.14 -19.07
N LYS A 34 9.87 -9.76 -17.88
CA LYS A 34 11.03 -10.54 -17.41
C LYS A 34 11.27 -11.78 -18.27
N PHE A 35 10.21 -12.44 -18.70
CA PHE A 35 10.30 -13.61 -19.59
C PHE A 35 10.90 -13.22 -20.95
N ALA A 36 10.47 -12.10 -21.53
CA ALA A 36 11.06 -11.56 -22.77
C ALA A 36 12.56 -11.28 -22.63
N LEU A 37 13.00 -10.70 -21.50
CA LEU A 37 14.44 -10.51 -21.23
C LEU A 37 15.23 -11.82 -21.15
N ARG A 38 14.61 -12.91 -20.65
CA ARG A 38 15.26 -14.22 -20.54
C ARG A 38 15.38 -14.95 -21.87
N LEU A 39 14.48 -14.71 -22.82
CA LEU A 39 14.53 -15.34 -24.15
C LEU A 39 15.74 -14.91 -24.98
N GLY A 40 16.42 -13.81 -24.61
CA GLY A 40 17.72 -13.43 -25.19
C GLY A 40 17.66 -12.81 -26.59
N CYS A 41 16.51 -12.80 -27.26
CA CYS A 41 16.34 -12.29 -28.63
C CYS A 41 16.28 -10.74 -28.74
N LEU A 42 16.69 -10.00 -27.72
CA LEU A 42 16.57 -8.54 -27.67
C LEU A 42 17.92 -7.89 -27.90
N THR A 43 17.94 -6.78 -28.65
CA THR A 43 19.11 -5.90 -28.73
C THR A 43 19.35 -5.22 -27.38
N ASP A 44 20.55 -4.67 -27.16
CA ASP A 44 20.84 -4.01 -25.88
C ASP A 44 19.95 -2.79 -25.62
N GLY A 45 19.62 -2.02 -26.65
CA GLY A 45 18.64 -0.92 -26.56
C GLY A 45 17.25 -1.40 -26.16
N ASP A 46 16.79 -2.53 -26.72
CA ASP A 46 15.50 -3.12 -26.35
C ASP A 46 15.50 -3.63 -24.91
N LYS A 47 16.61 -4.23 -24.45
CA LYS A 47 16.75 -4.69 -23.06
C LYS A 47 16.64 -3.50 -22.09
N GLU A 48 17.34 -2.41 -22.35
CA GLU A 48 17.26 -1.19 -21.53
C GLU A 48 15.84 -0.66 -21.44
N TRP A 49 15.15 -0.59 -22.59
CA TRP A 49 13.77 -0.13 -22.66
C TRP A 49 12.81 -1.03 -21.87
N VAL A 50 12.95 -2.36 -21.99
CA VAL A 50 12.14 -3.32 -21.23
C VAL A 50 12.40 -3.20 -19.73
N ILE A 51 13.66 -3.04 -19.31
CA ILE A 51 14.04 -2.85 -17.91
C ILE A 51 13.42 -1.55 -17.36
N SER A 52 13.47 -0.46 -18.12
CA SER A 52 12.84 0.82 -17.74
C SER A 52 11.33 0.66 -17.53
N ARG A 53 10.63 -0.06 -18.42
CA ARG A 53 9.21 -0.38 -18.25
C ARG A 53 8.93 -1.24 -17.02
N ILE A 54 9.80 -2.22 -16.72
CA ILE A 54 9.67 -3.03 -15.49
C ILE A 54 9.80 -2.14 -14.25
N LYS A 55 10.77 -1.21 -14.22
CA LYS A 55 10.95 -0.26 -13.10
C LYS A 55 9.69 0.59 -12.90
N LYS A 56 9.14 1.17 -13.97
CA LYS A 56 7.88 1.94 -13.91
C LYS A 56 6.71 1.10 -13.38
N LYS A 57 6.52 -0.12 -13.90
CA LYS A 57 5.45 -1.02 -13.43
C LYS A 57 5.63 -1.44 -11.97
N LYS A 58 6.87 -1.61 -11.48
CA LYS A 58 7.14 -1.88 -10.07
C LYS A 58 6.71 -0.71 -9.17
N ALA A 59 6.96 0.53 -9.59
CA ALA A 59 6.50 1.71 -8.86
C ALA A 59 4.96 1.77 -8.78
N VAL A 60 4.28 1.53 -9.91
CA VAL A 60 2.81 1.42 -9.97
C VAL A 60 2.30 0.31 -9.04
N LEU A 61 2.93 -0.87 -9.07
CA LEU A 61 2.55 -1.98 -8.20
C LEU A 61 2.68 -1.62 -6.70
N THR A 62 3.71 -0.86 -6.33
CA THR A 62 3.89 -0.35 -4.97
C THR A 62 2.77 0.62 -4.60
N ALA A 63 2.45 1.58 -5.46
CA ALA A 63 1.36 2.52 -5.23
C ALA A 63 0.00 1.82 -5.05
N LEU A 64 -0.34 0.86 -5.92
CA LEU A 64 -1.59 0.09 -5.81
C LEU A 64 -1.67 -0.70 -4.50
N LYS A 65 -0.56 -1.27 -4.05
CA LYS A 65 -0.51 -1.97 -2.74
C LYS A 65 -0.69 -1.00 -1.58
N HIS A 66 -0.14 0.20 -1.66
CA HIS A 66 -0.35 1.24 -0.65
C HIS A 66 -1.81 1.71 -0.61
N GLU A 67 -2.45 1.85 -1.75
CA GLU A 67 -3.87 2.21 -1.84
C GLU A 67 -4.77 1.10 -1.27
N LEU A 68 -4.39 -0.16 -1.45
CA LEU A 68 -5.05 -1.30 -0.82
C LEU A 68 -4.81 -1.34 0.70
N ASP A 69 -3.60 -1.00 1.15
CA ASP A 69 -3.21 -0.90 2.57
C ASP A 69 -3.37 0.52 3.12
N ASN A 70 -4.48 1.18 2.78
CA ASN A 70 -4.71 2.59 3.11
C ASN A 70 -5.13 2.86 4.55
N LYS A 71 -5.40 1.82 5.35
CA LYS A 71 -5.86 1.94 6.74
C LYS A 71 -4.75 1.55 7.72
N ALA A 72 -4.65 2.32 8.80
CA ALA A 72 -3.81 2.04 9.93
C ALA A 72 -4.59 2.20 11.24
N VAL A 73 -4.18 1.45 12.26
CA VAL A 73 -4.62 1.66 13.65
C VAL A 73 -3.50 2.39 14.36
N ALA A 74 -3.86 3.34 15.22
CA ALA A 74 -2.93 3.98 16.12
C ALA A 74 -3.08 3.40 17.53
N THR A 75 -2.01 3.40 18.31
CA THR A 75 -2.01 3.01 19.72
C THR A 75 -1.75 4.24 20.58
N TYR A 76 -2.51 4.45 21.64
CA TYR A 76 -2.23 5.47 22.63
C TYR A 76 -0.93 5.15 23.39
N THR A 77 0.01 6.08 23.41
CA THR A 77 1.33 5.89 24.04
C THR A 77 1.58 6.83 25.22
N GLY A 78 0.61 7.68 25.58
CA GLY A 78 0.73 8.61 26.69
C GLY A 78 0.21 10.00 26.36
N ARG A 79 0.52 10.96 27.22
CA ARG A 79 -0.05 12.31 27.18
C ARG A 79 1.09 13.32 27.25
N TYR A 80 1.11 14.28 26.34
CA TYR A 80 2.06 15.38 26.40
C TYR A 80 1.42 16.56 27.14
N GLY A 81 2.04 17.01 28.23
CA GLY A 81 1.63 18.23 28.93
C GLY A 81 1.94 19.45 28.07
N CYS A 82 0.91 20.17 27.63
CA CYS A 82 1.04 21.48 26.99
C CYS A 82 0.43 22.53 27.92
N HIS A 83 0.82 23.80 27.79
CA HIS A 83 0.23 24.91 28.54
C HIS A 83 -1.30 25.02 28.37
N GLU A 84 -1.86 24.45 27.29
CA GLU A 84 -3.30 24.43 26.96
C GLU A 84 -4.02 23.14 27.37
N GLY A 85 -3.35 22.26 28.13
CA GLY A 85 -3.92 20.99 28.59
C GLY A 85 -3.26 19.77 27.94
N PRO A 86 -3.67 18.56 28.36
CA PRO A 86 -2.89 17.38 28.07
C PRO A 86 -3.36 16.71 26.77
N LEU A 87 -2.48 16.61 25.77
CA LEU A 87 -2.82 16.03 24.47
C LEU A 87 -2.42 14.55 24.37
N PRO A 88 -3.31 13.67 23.88
CA PRO A 88 -2.96 12.27 23.66
C PRO A 88 -1.90 12.13 22.57
N ILE A 89 -0.90 11.29 22.84
CA ILE A 89 0.13 10.89 21.89
C ILE A 89 -0.26 9.51 21.38
N CYS A 90 -0.41 9.38 20.07
CA CYS A 90 -0.72 8.11 19.41
C CYS A 90 0.46 7.67 18.52
N ARG A 91 0.67 6.37 18.43
CA ARG A 91 1.70 5.73 17.59
C ARG A 91 1.05 4.88 16.51
N CYS A 92 1.37 5.15 15.25
CA CYS A 92 0.87 4.36 14.13
C CYS A 92 1.43 2.93 14.19
N LYS A 93 0.57 1.91 14.25
CA LYS A 93 1.01 0.49 14.28
C LYS A 93 1.71 0.05 12.98
N LYS A 94 1.47 0.76 11.88
CA LYS A 94 2.03 0.41 10.57
C LYS A 94 3.45 0.91 10.36
N CYS A 95 3.70 2.19 10.63
CA CYS A 95 5.01 2.81 10.40
C CYS A 95 5.80 3.07 11.68
N GLY A 96 5.20 2.86 12.86
CA GLY A 96 5.83 3.11 14.15
C GLY A 96 5.99 4.60 14.51
N GLY A 97 5.59 5.51 13.62
CA GLY A 97 5.67 6.95 13.83
C GLY A 97 4.68 7.42 14.88
N THR A 98 5.17 8.28 15.76
CA THR A 98 4.41 8.87 16.87
C THR A 98 3.94 10.27 16.49
N PHE A 99 2.72 10.63 16.88
CA PHE A 99 2.13 11.93 16.59
C PHE A 99 1.16 12.35 17.70
N LYS A 100 0.96 13.66 17.87
CA LYS A 100 -0.06 14.20 18.76
C LYS A 100 -1.41 14.06 18.08
N ASP A 101 -2.39 13.46 18.76
CA ASP A 101 -3.73 13.26 18.20
C ASP A 101 -4.59 14.52 18.43
N PHE A 102 -4.67 15.34 17.39
CA PHE A 102 -5.53 16.52 17.29
C PHE A 102 -6.84 16.22 16.53
N GLY A 103 -7.30 14.96 16.49
CA GLY A 103 -8.37 14.53 15.60
C GLY A 103 -7.87 14.20 14.18
N GLN A 104 -6.62 13.77 14.05
CA GLN A 104 -6.04 13.43 12.75
C GLN A 104 -6.69 12.17 12.18
N THR A 105 -7.30 12.28 11.00
CA THR A 105 -7.87 11.13 10.28
C THR A 105 -6.82 10.33 9.51
N HIS A 106 -5.59 10.84 9.38
CA HIS A 106 -4.51 10.20 8.63
C HIS A 106 -3.18 10.32 9.39
N CYS A 107 -2.33 9.30 9.26
CA CYS A 107 -0.99 9.29 9.84
C CYS A 107 -0.06 10.21 9.05
N CYS A 108 0.50 11.24 9.68
CA CYS A 108 1.42 12.20 9.06
C CYS A 108 2.71 11.56 8.48
N TRP A 109 3.11 10.40 8.99
CA TRP A 109 4.33 9.71 8.56
C TRP A 109 4.14 8.83 7.32
N CYS A 110 2.96 8.21 7.17
CA CYS A 110 2.73 7.22 6.10
C CYS A 110 1.47 7.45 5.27
N GLY A 111 0.73 8.53 5.53
CA GLY A 111 -0.47 8.94 4.78
C GLY A 111 -1.69 8.03 4.94
N ARG A 112 -1.59 6.93 5.71
CA ARG A 112 -2.72 5.99 5.91
C ARG A 112 -3.80 6.59 6.78
N LYS A 113 -5.06 6.33 6.44
CA LYS A 113 -6.22 6.68 7.24
C LYS A 113 -6.20 5.94 8.58
N ILE A 114 -6.27 6.69 9.67
CA ILE A 114 -6.37 6.17 11.03
C ILE A 114 -7.83 5.77 11.27
N VAL A 115 -8.09 4.50 11.54
CA VAL A 115 -9.44 3.99 11.82
C VAL A 115 -9.75 3.88 13.31
N GLY A 116 -8.84 4.36 14.15
CA GLY A 116 -8.99 4.46 15.60
C GLY A 116 -7.64 4.57 16.30
N CYS A 117 -7.60 5.29 17.42
CA CYS A 117 -6.52 5.21 18.40
C CYS A 117 -7.02 4.33 19.56
N LYS A 118 -6.33 3.22 19.83
CA LYS A 118 -6.62 2.27 20.92
C LYS A 118 -5.63 2.40 22.05
#